data_AF-A0AAW3YS20-F1
#
_entry.id   AF-A0AAW3YS20-F1
#
_cell.length_a   1.000
_cell.length_b   1.000
_cell.length_c   1.000
_cell.angle_alpha   90.00
_cell.angle_beta   90.00
_cell.angle_gamma   90.00
#
_symmetry.space_group_name_H-M   'P 1'
#
loop_
_entity.id
_entity.type
_entity.pdbx_description
1 polymer ?
#
loop_
_entity_poly.entity_id
_entity_poly.type
_entity_poly.pdbx_seq_one_letter_code
_entity_poly.pdbx_strand_id
1 'polypeptide(L)' 'MVCSDNDEFLSLEKAHIFANCWKSDLIMLPGAGHIHTAAGYGEWKEGEKLINERSDNGLIPNHN' A
#
# COMPACT_ATOMS: atom_id res chain seq x y z
N MET A 1 4.24 -3.69 3.21
CA MET A 1 2.80 -3.96 3.38
C MET A 1 2.04 -2.64 3.36
N VAL A 2 0.96 -2.53 2.59
CA VAL A 2 0.08 -1.35 2.60
C VAL A 2 -1.29 -1.78 3.13
N CYS A 3 -1.86 -1.03 4.08
CA CYS A 3 -3.18 -1.28 4.63
C CYS A 3 -3.93 0.03 4.87
N SER A 4 -5.24 -0.06 5.08
CA SER A 4 -6.08 1.08 5.43
C SER A 4 -6.45 1.04 6.92
N ASP A 5 -6.67 2.20 7.53
CA ASP A 5 -7.13 2.30 8.92
C ASP A 5 -8.63 2.03 9.11
N ASN A 6 -9.41 2.06 8.00
CA ASN A 6 -10.85 1.79 7.98
C ASN A 6 -11.19 0.57 7.11
N ASP A 7 -10.34 -0.44 7.13
CA ASP A 7 -10.57 -1.71 6.45
C ASP A 7 -11.48 -2.63 7.31
N GLU A 8 -12.65 -2.98 6.79
CA GLU A 8 -13.60 -3.87 7.48
C GLU A 8 -13.13 -5.33 7.55
N PHE A 9 -12.17 -5.73 6.70
CA PHE A 9 -11.67 -7.10 6.61
C PHE A 9 -10.33 -7.30 7.31
N LEU A 10 -9.53 -6.23 7.48
CA LEU A 10 -8.19 -6.30 8.05
C LEU A 10 -8.00 -5.26 9.16
N SER A 11 -7.92 -5.72 10.41
CA SER A 11 -7.58 -4.84 11.53
C SER A 11 -6.12 -4.38 11.47
N LEU A 12 -5.87 -3.15 11.93
CA LEU A 12 -4.53 -2.55 12.01
C LEU A 12 -3.52 -3.44 12.76
N GLU A 13 -3.94 -4.08 13.85
CA GLU A 13 -3.10 -4.98 14.63
C GLU A 13 -2.60 -6.17 13.80
N LYS A 14 -3.48 -6.78 12.97
CA LYS A 14 -3.08 -7.85 12.06
C LYS A 14 -2.15 -7.33 10.97
N ALA A 15 -2.40 -6.13 10.46
CA ALA A 15 -1.51 -5.50 9.48
C ALA A 15 -0.09 -5.30 10.05
N HIS A 16 0.02 -4.85 11.29
CA HIS A 16 1.31 -4.76 11.98
C HIS A 16 2.00 -6.11 12.13
N ILE A 17 1.26 -7.16 12.50
CA ILE A 17 1.81 -8.53 12.61
C ILE A 17 2.34 -8.99 11.25
N PHE A 18 1.56 -8.83 10.18
CA PHE A 18 1.97 -9.25 8.84
C PHE A 18 3.20 -8.49 8.34
N ALA A 19 3.25 -7.17 8.50
CA ALA A 19 4.42 -6.37 8.14
C ALA A 19 5.67 -6.81 8.91
N ASN A 20 5.53 -7.06 10.21
CA ASN A 20 6.63 -7.53 11.05
C ASN A 20 7.10 -8.95 10.64
N CYS A 21 6.17 -9.87 10.37
CA CYS A 21 6.48 -11.22 9.90
C CYS A 21 7.21 -11.21 8.56
N TRP A 22 6.83 -10.32 7.65
CA TRP A 22 7.48 -10.17 6.35
C TRP A 22 8.73 -9.29 6.39
N LYS A 23 9.09 -8.72 7.55
CA LYS A 23 10.15 -7.72 7.72
C LYS A 23 10.05 -6.62 6.65
N SER A 24 8.81 -6.20 6.39
CA SER A 24 8.46 -5.22 5.37
C SER A 24 8.00 -3.94 6.04
N ASP A 25 8.26 -2.80 5.40
CA ASP A 25 7.70 -1.53 5.85
C ASP A 25 6.18 -1.57 5.84
N LEU A 26 5.54 -1.08 6.90
CA LEU A 26 4.09 -0.91 6.95
C LEU A 26 3.73 0.52 6.56
N ILE A 27 2.82 0.66 5.60
CA ILE A 27 2.24 1.94 5.21
C ILE A 27 0.75 1.89 5.44
N MET A 28 0.27 2.83 6.25
CA MET A 28 -1.12 2.97 6.60
C MET A 28 -1.73 4.13 5.81
N LEU A 29 -2.81 3.87 5.09
CA LEU A 29 -3.57 4.87 4.36
C LEU A 29 -4.82 5.26 5.16
N PRO A 30 -5.06 6.56 5.42
CA PRO A 30 -6.25 7.00 6.12
C PRO A 30 -7.49 6.94 5.21
N GLY A 31 -8.55 6.28 5.67
CA GLY A 31 -9.86 6.26 5.01
C GLY A 31 -9.89 5.54 3.66
N ALA A 32 -8.93 4.65 3.39
CA ALA A 32 -8.76 4.00 2.09
C ALA A 32 -9.66 2.76 1.85
N GLY A 33 -10.54 2.43 2.80
CA GLY A 33 -11.37 1.21 2.75
C GLY A 33 -10.52 -0.05 2.51
N HIS A 34 -11.00 -1.01 1.74
CA HIS A 34 -10.23 -2.20 1.37
C HIS A 34 -9.31 -1.99 0.13
N ILE A 35 -8.88 -0.75 -0.16
CA ILE A 35 -8.00 -0.39 -1.29
C ILE A 35 -8.45 -1.04 -2.61
N HIS A 36 -9.75 -0.99 -2.87
CA HIS A 36 -10.36 -1.58 -4.07
C HIS A 36 -10.71 -0.50 -5.10
N THR A 37 -10.96 -0.91 -6.35
CA THR A 37 -11.26 0.01 -7.46
C THR A 37 -12.45 0.94 -7.13
N ALA A 38 -13.47 0.44 -6.45
CA ALA A 38 -14.64 1.24 -6.05
C ALA A 38 -14.37 2.19 -4.86
N ALA A 39 -13.27 2.03 -4.13
CA ALA A 39 -12.78 3.00 -3.14
C ALA A 39 -11.88 4.08 -3.74
N GLY A 40 -11.75 4.14 -5.08
CA GLY A 40 -10.92 5.12 -5.79
C GLY A 40 -9.48 4.65 -6.06
N TYR A 41 -9.13 3.42 -5.66
CA TYR A 41 -7.82 2.82 -5.85
C TYR A 41 -7.76 1.97 -7.13
N GLY A 42 -8.22 2.53 -8.25
CA GLY A 42 -8.19 1.88 -9.57
C GLY A 42 -6.79 1.81 -10.17
N GLU A 43 -6.34 2.89 -10.79
CA GLU A 43 -4.94 3.00 -11.26
C GLU A 43 -3.95 3.20 -10.10
N TRP A 44 -4.40 3.77 -8.98
CA TRP A 44 -3.62 4.02 -7.76
C TRP A 44 -2.16 4.47 -8.00
N LYS A 45 -2.02 5.66 -8.57
CA LYS A 45 -0.71 6.29 -8.88
C LYS A 45 0.24 6.40 -7.67
N GLU A 46 -0.30 6.59 -6.47
CA GLU A 46 0.50 6.61 -5.25
C GLU A 46 1.12 5.22 -4.96
N GLY A 47 0.41 4.13 -5.29
CA GLY A 47 0.94 2.77 -5.20
C GLY A 47 2.07 2.51 -6.19
N GLU A 48 1.93 3.01 -7.43
CA GLU A 48 3.00 2.96 -8.44
C GLU A 48 4.26 3.69 -7.96
N LYS A 49 4.10 4.91 -7.41
CA LYS A 49 5.20 5.68 -6.83
C LYS A 49 5.87 4.93 -5.68
N LEU A 50 5.08 4.32 -4.82
CA LEU A 50 5.55 3.50 -3.70
C LEU A 50 6.38 2.31 -4.13
N ILE A 51 5.95 1.62 -5.19
CA ILE A 51 6.71 0.52 -5.78
C ILE A 51 8.01 1.05 -6.38
N ASN A 52 7.99 2.20 -7.05
CA ASN A 52 9.19 2.84 -7.59
C ASN A 52 10.21 3.26 -6.52
N GLU A 53 9.75 3.79 -5.39
CA GLU A 53 10.64 4.18 -4.29
C GLU A 53 11.27 2.97 -3.60
N ARG A 54 10.58 1.83 -3.59
CA ARG A 54 10.98 0.61 -2.85
C ARG A 54 11.64 -0.44 -3.73
N SER A 55 11.33 -0.44 -5.02
CA SER A 55 11.94 -1.30 -6.02
C SER A 55 12.95 -0.46 -6.79
N ASP A 56 14.24 -0.76 -6.63
CA ASP A 56 15.32 -0.23 -7.48
C ASP A 56 15.07 -0.49 -9.00
N ASN A 57 14.06 -1.32 -9.34
CA ASN A 57 13.53 -1.53 -10.68
C ASN A 57 12.19 -0.80 -10.87
N GLY A 58 12.22 0.52 -11.03
CA GLY A 58 11.03 1.34 -11.22
C GLY A 58 10.08 0.79 -12.30
N LEU A 59 8.81 0.62 -11.95
CA LEU A 59 7.68 0.36 -12.86
C LEU A 59 7.43 1.54 -13.80
N ILE A 60 7.70 2.76 -13.35
CA ILE A 60 7.71 3.97 -14.18
C ILE A 60 9.15 4.25 -14.60
N PRO A 61 9.49 4.26 -15.91
CA PRO A 61 10.82 4.68 -16.34
C PRO A 61 11.02 6.15 -15.94
N ASN A 62 12.09 6.43 -15.21
CA ASN A 62 12.49 7.80 -14.86
C ASN A 62 12.77 8.57 -16.17
N HIS A 63 11.78 9.29 -16.68
CA HIS A 63 11.99 10.24 -17.78
C HIS A 63 12.56 11.53 -17.16
N ASN A 64 13.88 11.64 -17.23
CA ASN A 64 14.60 12.90 -17.04
C ASN A 64 14.51 13.74 -18.32
#